data_AF-X0TDH5-F1
#
_entry.id   AF-X0TDH5-F1
#
_cell.length_a   1.000
_cell.length_b   1.000
_cell.length_c   1.000
_cell.angle_alpha   90.00
_cell.angle_beta   90.00
_cell.angle_gamma   90.00
#
_symmetry.space_group_name_H-M   'P 1'
#
loop_
_entity.id
_entity.type
_entity.pdbx_description
1 polymer ?
#
loop_
_entity_poly.entity_id
_entity_poly.type
_entity_poly.pdbx_seq_one_letter_code
_entity_poly.pdbx_strand_id
1 'polypeptide(L)' 'VGIILKKKVGSKVNINQDLAEVYYNDSKNLKETKNKLFSSFVIGYKKPKKLPLILATISKKGVKEFA' A
#
# COMPACT_ATOMS: atom_id res chain seq x y z
N VAL A 1 11.88 13.06 6.76
CA VAL A 1 10.94 12.03 7.29
C VAL A 1 10.13 11.43 6.14
N GLY A 2 9.73 10.16 6.22
CA GLY A 2 8.96 9.49 5.17
C GLY A 2 8.79 7.98 5.40
N ILE A 3 8.10 7.31 4.47
CA ILE A 3 7.87 5.86 4.50
C ILE A 3 8.19 5.28 3.12
N ILE A 4 8.95 4.18 3.08
CA ILE A 4 9.16 3.37 1.88
C ILE A 4 8.35 2.08 2.02
N LEU A 5 7.38 1.86 1.14
CA LEU A 5 6.65 0.60 1.07
C LEU A 5 7.49 -0.46 0.35
N LYS A 6 7.85 -1.55 1.04
CA LYS A 6 8.58 -2.68 0.46
C LYS A 6 7.66 -3.68 -0.23
N LYS A 7 6.36 -3.64 0.07
CA LYS A 7 5.33 -4.54 -0.48
C LYS A 7 4.11 -3.76 -0.96
N LYS A 8 3.53 -4.20 -2.08
CA LYS A 8 2.31 -3.65 -2.67
C LYS A 8 1.13 -4.61 -2.51
N VAL A 9 -0.09 -4.12 -2.73
CA VAL A 9 -1.31 -4.94 -2.73
C VAL A 9 -1.13 -6.18 -3.62
N GLY A 10 -1.43 -7.35 -3.08
CA GLY A 10 -1.30 -8.64 -3.76
C GLY A 10 0.10 -9.25 -3.78
N SER A 11 1.09 -8.63 -3.13
CA SER A 11 2.42 -9.23 -2.93
C SER A 11 2.35 -10.38 -1.92
N LYS A 12 3.07 -11.48 -2.19
CA LYS A 12 3.32 -12.52 -1.17
C LYS A 12 4.28 -11.96 -0.12
N VAL A 13 3.99 -12.27 1.15
CA VAL A 13 4.81 -11.93 2.31
C VAL A 13 5.00 -13.17 3.17
N ASN A 14 6.15 -13.27 3.84
CA ASN A 14 6.46 -14.31 4.81
C ASN A 14 6.52 -13.73 6.23
N ILE A 15 6.45 -14.61 7.25
CA ILE A 15 6.69 -14.21 8.64
C ILE A 15 8.08 -13.57 8.74
N ASN A 16 8.20 -12.51 9.55
CA ASN A 16 9.42 -11.71 9.75
C ASN A 16 9.93 -10.95 8.51
N GLN A 17 9.09 -10.77 7.48
CA GLN A 17 9.45 -9.93 6.34
C GLN A 17 8.98 -8.48 6.56
N ASP A 18 9.89 -7.53 6.31
CA ASP A 18 9.56 -6.11 6.33
C ASP A 18 8.50 -5.75 5.29
N LEU A 19 7.45 -5.03 5.73
CA LEU A 19 6.39 -4.50 4.85
C LEU A 19 6.68 -3.08 4.38
N ALA A 20 7.32 -2.28 5.25
CA ALA A 20 7.65 -0.89 5.02
C ALA A 20 8.81 -0.46 5.92
N GLU A 21 9.45 0.65 5.56
CA GLU A 21 10.54 1.27 6.30
C GLU A 21 10.19 2.73 6.59
N VAL A 22 10.43 3.16 7.83
CA VAL A 22 10.04 4.49 8.32
C VAL A 22 11.30 5.30 8.61
N TYR A 23 11.43 6.43 7.92
CA TYR A 23 12.49 7.42 8.14
C TYR A 23 11.93 8.54 9.02
N TYR A 24 12.49 8.73 10.20
CA TYR A 24 12.09 9.77 11.14
C TYR A 24 13.31 10.54 11.66
N ASN A 25 13.12 11.80 12.00
CA ASN A 25 14.20 12.66 12.50
C ASN A 25 14.28 12.61 14.03
N ASP A 26 13.14 12.46 14.72
CA ASP A 26 13.05 12.31 16.17
C ASP A 26 12.00 11.24 16.54
N SER A 27 12.14 10.66 17.72
CA SER A 27 11.35 9.49 18.15
C SER A 27 9.99 9.83 18.77
N LYS A 28 9.63 11.11 18.90
CA LYS A 28 8.43 11.56 19.64
C LYS A 28 7.16 10.89 19.15
N ASN A 29 7.03 10.72 17.83
CA ASN A 29 5.84 10.18 17.17
C ASN A 29 6.01 8.73 16.69
N LEU A 30 7.12 8.05 17.03
CA LEU A 30 7.46 6.74 16.48
C LEU A 30 6.43 5.67 16.87
N LYS A 31 5.97 5.68 18.13
CA LYS A 31 4.99 4.71 18.64
C LYS A 31 3.64 4.84 17.94
N GLU A 32 3.14 6.06 17.81
CA GLU A 32 1.88 6.33 17.11
C GLU A 32 1.98 5.95 15.63
N THR A 33 3.07 6.34 14.97
CA THR A 33 3.35 6.00 13.57
C THR A 33 3.36 4.48 13.36
N LYS A 34 4.03 3.73 14.25
CA LYS A 34 4.07 2.27 14.22
C LYS A 34 2.67 1.66 14.31
N ASN A 35 1.85 2.13 15.25
CA ASN A 35 0.48 1.62 15.43
C ASN A 35 -0.40 1.89 14.20
N LYS A 36 -0.34 3.12 13.66
CA LYS A 36 -1.10 3.51 12.47
C LYS A 36 -0.68 2.73 11.23
N LEU A 37 0.62 2.46 11.08
CA LEU A 37 1.13 1.69 9.96
C LEU A 37 0.65 0.24 10.02
N PHE A 38 0.68 -0.41 11.19
CA PHE A 38 0.19 -1.77 11.33
C PHE A 38 -1.32 -1.90 11.11
N SER A 39 -2.13 -0.96 11.62
CA SER A 39 -3.57 -1.00 11.41
C SER A 39 -3.98 -0.75 9.95
N SER A 40 -3.08 -0.19 9.13
CA SER A 40 -3.32 0.08 7.71
C SER A 40 -3.11 -1.14 6.80
N PHE A 41 -2.46 -2.20 7.30
CA PHE A 41 -2.21 -3.42 6.51
C PHE A 41 -3.24 -4.50 6.81
N VAL A 42 -3.75 -5.14 5.75
CA VAL A 42 -4.54 -6.37 5.83
C VAL A 42 -3.77 -7.48 5.13
N ILE A 43 -3.47 -8.56 5.85
CA ILE A 43 -2.79 -9.75 5.32
C ILE A 43 -3.79 -10.90 5.32
N GLY A 44 -3.94 -11.56 4.19
CA GLY A 44 -4.87 -12.69 4.04
C GLY A 44 -4.27 -13.80 3.19
N TYR A 45 -4.88 -14.98 3.27
CA TYR A 45 -4.43 -16.17 2.54
C TYR A 45 -4.78 -16.13 1.05
N LYS A 46 -5.86 -15.45 0.68
CA LYS A 46 -6.33 -15.33 -0.71
C LYS A 46 -5.67 -14.13 -1.38
N LYS A 47 -5.15 -14.34 -2.60
CA LYS A 47 -4.63 -13.23 -3.41
C LYS A 47 -5.80 -12.32 -3.81
N PRO A 48 -5.74 -11.00 -3.54
CA PRO A 48 -6.80 -10.08 -3.90
C PRO A 48 -6.95 -9.96 -5.42
N LYS A 49 -8.17 -9.66 -5.88
CA LYS A 49 -8.40 -9.31 -7.29
C LYS A 49 -7.60 -8.05 -7.63
N LYS A 50 -6.79 -8.11 -8.68
CA LYS A 50 -6.01 -6.96 -9.14
C LYS A 50 -6.97 -5.96 -9.78
N LEU A 51 -7.00 -4.73 -9.25
CA LEU A 51 -7.67 -3.61 -9.90
C LEU A 51 -6.72 -2.97 -10.92
N PRO A 52 -7.24 -2.45 -12.04
CA PRO A 52 -6.44 -1.67 -12.96
C PRO A 52 -5.96 -0.41 -12.25
N LEU A 53 -4.74 0.04 -12.55
CA LEU A 53 -4.17 1.25 -11.96
C LEU A 53 -4.98 2.49 -12.35
N ILE A 54 -5.51 2.49 -13.57
CA ILE A 54 -6.37 3.52 -14.13
C ILE A 54 -7.69 2.83 -14.47
N LEU A 55 -8.81 3.30 -13.90
CA LEU A 55 -10.12 2.70 -14.14
C LEU A 55 -10.69 3.11 -15.50
N ALA A 56 -10.52 4.37 -15.90
CA ALA A 56 -10.97 4.88 -17.18
C ALA A 56 -10.21 6.14 -17.59
N THR A 57 -10.23 6.46 -18.90
CA THR A 57 -9.90 7.79 -19.43
C THR A 57 -11.15 8.46 -19.96
N ILE A 58 -11.32 9.74 -19.63
CA ILE A 58 -12.44 10.58 -20.09
C ILE A 58 -11.91 11.64 -21.04
N SER A 59 -12.47 11.74 -22.24
CA SER A 59 -12.06 12.71 -23.25
C SER A 59 -13.25 13.19 -24.10
N LYS A 60 -13.01 14.16 -25.00
CA LYS A 60 -14.02 14.59 -26.00
C LYS A 60 -14.57 13.42 -26.85
N LYS A 61 -13.82 12.32 -26.98
CA LYS A 61 -14.22 11.11 -27.71
C LYS A 61 -15.09 10.15 -26.88
N GLY A 62 -15.37 10.46 -25.62
CA GLY A 62 -16.13 9.62 -24.69
C GLY A 62 -15.28 9.00 -23.58
N VAL A 63 -15.86 7.99 -22.92
CA VAL A 63 -15.26 7.24 -21.80
C VAL A 63 -14.66 5.93 -22.32
N LYS A 64 -13.41 5.64 -21.95
CA LYS A 64 -12.77 4.34 -22.18
C LYS A 64 -12.41 3.73 -20.84
N GLU A 65 -13.10 2.67 -20.46
CA GLU A 65 -12.82 1.90 -19.24
C GLU A 65 -11.69 0.88 -19.48
N PHE A 66 -10.94 0.57 -18.42
CA PHE A 66 -9.91 -0.46 -18.41
C PHE A 66 -10.36 -1.61 -17.49
N ALA A 67 -10.29 -2.84 -18.00
CA ALA A 67 -10.64 -4.06 -17.27
C ALA A 67 -9.43 -4.68 -16.55
#